data_AF-A0A524KT66-F1
#
_entry.id   AF-A0A524KT66-F1
#
_cell.length_a   1.000
_cell.length_b   1.000
_cell.length_c   1.000
_cell.angle_alpha   90.00
_cell.angle_beta   90.00
_cell.angle_gamma   90.00
#
_symmetry.space_group_name_H-M   'P 1'
#
loop_
_entity.id
_entity.type
_entity.pdbx_description
1 polymer ?
#
loop_
_entity_poly.entity_id
_entity_poly.type
_entity_poly.pdbx_seq_one_letter_code
_entity_poly.pdbx_strand_id
1 'polypeptide(L)'
;MKKRKSRLSIIGLAMGGLVSLMAVAAASEPQRPEVNRSFDMKKEQKINRISIHSAGEAFEELNDTEYLVEEDFLNKAIYKTFHDRKEEGIALSLQKLSLPVKEIINGRTVHRAKDLYLVRKIAEVFPEESSPILVDLYGSGDATTKGNVIRVSGRVAGGTARDLLIKALDDKTFSDKEDPEVDGPPMRICDLAYNQLVLRYRIKNVLRTIGPIDRIENRDYHINNRKGRL
;
A
#
# COMPACT_ATOMS: atom_id res chain seq x y z
N MET A 1 -52.86 -12.95 -70.58
CA MET A 1 -51.54 -12.58 -71.14
C MET A 1 -50.67 -11.94 -70.06
N LYS A 2 -49.47 -12.48 -69.86
CA LYS A 2 -48.26 -11.90 -69.22
C LYS A 2 -48.43 -10.66 -68.32
N LYS A 3 -48.01 -10.77 -67.04
CA LYS A 3 -46.73 -10.17 -66.60
C LYS A 3 -46.24 -10.70 -65.26
N ARG A 4 -44.90 -10.73 -65.19
CA ARG A 4 -44.02 -11.43 -64.24
C ARG A 4 -43.83 -10.66 -62.93
N LYS A 5 -43.58 -11.45 -61.88
CA LYS A 5 -42.58 -11.31 -60.79
C LYS A 5 -42.02 -9.91 -60.50
N SER A 6 -42.16 -9.50 -59.25
CA SER A 6 -41.12 -8.75 -58.53
C SER A 6 -41.06 -9.30 -57.09
N ARG A 7 -39.98 -10.02 -56.79
CA ARG A 7 -39.54 -10.29 -55.42
C ARG A 7 -38.72 -9.07 -55.02
N LEU A 8 -39.14 -8.33 -54.00
CA LEU A 8 -38.27 -7.37 -53.32
C LEU A 8 -37.91 -7.95 -51.95
N SER A 9 -36.64 -8.34 -51.86
CA SER A 9 -35.93 -8.60 -50.62
C SER A 9 -35.62 -7.27 -49.94
N ILE A 10 -35.98 -7.11 -48.67
CA ILE A 10 -35.22 -6.25 -47.75
C ILE A 10 -35.05 -7.05 -46.46
N ILE A 11 -33.89 -7.68 -46.36
CA ILE A 11 -33.33 -8.24 -45.15
C ILE A 11 -33.01 -7.04 -44.26
N GLY A 12 -33.72 -6.90 -43.14
CA GLY A 12 -33.42 -5.92 -42.11
C GLY A 12 -32.06 -6.25 -41.50
N LEU A 13 -31.06 -5.45 -41.83
CA LEU A 13 -29.73 -5.47 -41.24
C LEU A 13 -29.88 -5.05 -39.76
N ALA A 14 -29.78 -6.00 -38.85
CA ALA A 14 -29.66 -5.72 -37.42
C ALA A 14 -28.33 -5.02 -37.18
N MET A 15 -28.37 -3.69 -37.07
CA MET A 15 -27.22 -2.87 -36.68
C MET A 15 -26.71 -3.32 -35.31
N GLY A 16 -25.44 -3.72 -35.29
CA GLY A 16 -24.73 -4.13 -34.10
C GLY A 16 -24.67 -3.02 -33.05
N GLY A 17 -25.32 -3.27 -31.92
CA GLY A 17 -24.92 -2.68 -30.65
C GLY A 17 -23.82 -3.54 -30.05
N LEU A 18 -22.59 -3.38 -30.53
CA LEU A 18 -21.42 -3.93 -29.83
C LEU A 18 -21.19 -3.03 -28.62
N VAL A 19 -21.94 -3.29 -27.55
CA VAL A 19 -21.66 -2.71 -26.23
C VAL A 19 -20.28 -3.21 -25.85
N SER A 20 -19.29 -2.36 -26.04
CA SER A 20 -17.96 -2.55 -25.51
C SER A 20 -18.10 -2.47 -23.99
N LEU A 21 -18.41 -3.62 -23.38
CA LEU A 21 -18.14 -3.87 -21.97
C LEU A 21 -16.62 -3.78 -21.84
N MET A 22 -16.12 -2.56 -21.69
CA MET A 22 -14.81 -2.35 -21.10
C MET A 22 -14.88 -3.05 -19.76
N ALA A 23 -14.28 -4.23 -19.69
CA ALA A 23 -14.00 -4.89 -18.44
C ALA A 23 -13.22 -3.88 -17.61
N VAL A 24 -13.92 -3.19 -16.70
CA VAL A 24 -13.32 -2.60 -15.53
C VAL A 24 -12.64 -3.79 -14.87
N ALA A 25 -11.34 -3.95 -15.12
CA ALA A 25 -10.53 -4.90 -14.39
C ALA A 25 -10.76 -4.51 -12.93
N ALA A 26 -11.58 -5.31 -12.24
CA ALA A 26 -12.05 -4.97 -10.92
C ALA A 26 -10.79 -4.82 -10.07
N ALA A 27 -10.57 -3.59 -9.63
CA ALA A 27 -9.53 -3.23 -8.69
C ALA A 27 -9.65 -4.17 -7.49
N SER A 28 -8.77 -5.17 -7.39
CA SER A 28 -8.85 -6.18 -6.33
C SER A 28 -8.22 -5.65 -5.06
N GLU A 29 -8.96 -5.67 -3.95
CA GLU A 29 -8.41 -5.37 -2.63
C GLU A 29 -7.21 -6.28 -2.30
N PRO A 30 -6.18 -5.76 -1.61
CA PRO A 30 -5.14 -6.59 -1.03
C PRO A 30 -5.75 -7.69 -0.19
N GLN A 31 -5.23 -8.89 -0.34
CA GLN A 31 -5.61 -10.04 0.48
C GLN A 31 -4.68 -10.12 1.68
N ARG A 32 -5.21 -10.63 2.79
CA ARG A 32 -4.40 -10.98 3.95
C ARG A 32 -3.35 -12.02 3.51
N PRO A 33 -2.08 -11.89 3.92
CA PRO A 33 -1.04 -12.84 3.56
C PRO A 33 -1.34 -14.24 4.12
N GLU A 34 -0.88 -15.26 3.42
CA GLU A 34 -0.91 -16.64 3.91
C GLU A 34 0.16 -16.82 5.01
N VAL A 35 -0.27 -17.28 6.19
CA VAL A 35 0.61 -17.44 7.37
C VAL A 35 0.79 -18.90 7.80
N ASN A 36 0.09 -19.83 7.15
CA ASN A 36 0.07 -21.25 7.52
C ASN A 36 0.97 -22.13 6.63
N ARG A 37 1.75 -21.52 5.73
CA ARG A 37 2.68 -22.23 4.84
C ARG A 37 3.70 -23.04 5.66
N SER A 38 3.95 -24.29 5.28
CA SER A 38 5.02 -25.10 5.87
C SER A 38 6.34 -24.86 5.15
N PHE A 39 7.42 -24.76 5.92
CA PHE A 39 8.79 -24.60 5.44
C PHE A 39 9.64 -25.82 5.81
N ASP A 40 10.88 -25.85 5.35
CA ASP A 40 11.85 -26.83 5.82
C ASP A 40 12.10 -26.71 7.33
N MET A 41 12.60 -27.78 7.94
CA MET A 41 12.82 -27.87 9.38
C MET A 41 13.71 -26.73 9.93
N LYS A 42 14.67 -26.24 9.14
CA LYS A 42 15.59 -25.18 9.58
C LYS A 42 14.86 -23.85 9.71
N LYS A 43 13.99 -23.51 8.74
CA LYS A 43 13.14 -22.32 8.79
C LYS A 43 12.10 -22.38 9.89
N GLU A 44 11.47 -23.54 10.09
CA GLU A 44 10.50 -23.72 11.19
C GLU A 44 11.16 -23.55 12.56
N GLN A 45 12.37 -24.08 12.75
CA GLN A 45 13.14 -23.87 13.98
C GLN A 45 13.45 -22.39 14.24
N LYS A 46 13.79 -21.62 13.20
CA LYS A 46 14.01 -20.18 13.32
C LYS A 46 12.73 -19.44 13.72
N ILE A 47 11.60 -19.73 13.08
CA ILE A 47 10.30 -19.16 13.44
C ILE A 47 9.94 -19.46 14.90
N ASN A 48 10.18 -20.69 15.35
CA ASN A 48 9.89 -21.06 16.73
C ASN A 48 10.84 -20.35 17.71
N ARG A 49 12.13 -20.20 17.37
CA ARG A 49 13.09 -19.46 18.19
C ARG A 49 12.70 -17.99 18.36
N ILE A 50 12.34 -17.30 17.28
CA ILE A 50 12.00 -15.87 17.38
C ILE A 50 10.67 -15.64 18.13
N SER A 51 9.76 -16.62 18.11
CA SER A 51 8.48 -16.50 18.80
C SER A 51 8.59 -16.40 20.33
N ILE A 52 9.70 -16.87 20.92
CA ILE A 52 9.95 -16.80 22.36
C ILE A 52 10.77 -15.56 22.78
N HIS A 53 11.25 -14.75 21.83
CA HIS A 53 11.97 -13.51 22.12
C HIS A 53 11.02 -12.42 22.62
N SER A 54 11.54 -11.37 23.27
CA SER A 54 10.74 -10.16 23.53
C SER A 54 10.29 -9.49 22.23
N ALA A 55 9.27 -8.63 22.28
CA ALA A 55 8.78 -7.96 21.07
C ALA A 55 9.87 -7.12 20.38
N GLY A 56 10.74 -6.46 21.16
CA GLY A 56 11.87 -5.69 20.64
C GLY A 56 12.93 -6.55 19.95
N GLU A 57 13.38 -7.61 20.63
CA GLU A 57 14.37 -8.55 20.05
C GLU A 57 13.83 -9.23 18.79
N ALA A 58 12.55 -9.62 18.81
CA ALA A 58 11.91 -10.22 17.66
C ALA A 58 11.78 -9.22 16.50
N PHE A 59 11.46 -7.94 16.77
CA PHE A 59 11.42 -6.92 15.72
C PHE A 59 12.79 -6.75 15.05
N GLU A 60 13.85 -6.64 15.83
CA GLU A 60 15.22 -6.50 15.30
C GLU A 60 15.63 -7.72 14.49
N GLU A 61 15.36 -8.94 14.97
CA GLU A 61 15.70 -10.17 14.23
C GLU A 61 14.84 -10.33 12.95
N LEU A 62 13.54 -9.99 12.96
CA LEU A 62 12.71 -9.99 11.75
C LEU A 62 13.16 -8.96 10.70
N ASN A 63 13.96 -7.96 11.11
CA ASN A 63 14.53 -6.96 10.22
C ASN A 63 15.80 -7.45 9.50
N ASP A 64 16.28 -8.66 9.83
CA ASP A 64 17.40 -9.28 9.15
C ASP A 64 17.05 -9.64 7.70
N THR A 65 18.05 -9.47 6.82
CA THR A 65 17.90 -9.67 5.37
C THR A 65 17.33 -11.04 5.04
N GLU A 66 17.63 -12.08 5.84
CA GLU A 66 17.13 -13.43 5.60
C GLU A 66 15.60 -13.57 5.67
N TYR A 67 14.94 -12.78 6.52
CA TYR A 67 13.48 -12.73 6.58
C TYR A 67 12.94 -11.81 5.48
N LEU A 68 13.58 -10.66 5.26
CA LEU A 68 13.07 -9.64 4.33
C LEU A 68 13.02 -10.08 2.86
N VAL A 69 13.86 -11.03 2.45
CA VAL A 69 13.92 -11.54 1.06
C VAL A 69 12.85 -12.59 0.74
N GLU A 70 12.26 -13.24 1.75
CA GLU A 70 11.24 -14.27 1.57
C GLU A 70 9.92 -13.88 2.25
N GLU A 71 9.01 -13.27 1.49
CA GLU A 71 7.78 -12.66 2.00
C GLU A 71 6.92 -13.65 2.82
N ASP A 72 6.70 -14.88 2.34
CA ASP A 72 5.90 -15.87 3.05
C ASP A 72 6.57 -16.34 4.36
N PHE A 73 7.91 -16.41 4.36
CA PHE A 73 8.68 -16.77 5.56
C PHE A 73 8.55 -15.69 6.62
N LEU A 74 8.68 -14.42 6.23
CA LEU A 74 8.47 -13.28 7.09
C LEU A 74 7.03 -13.21 7.63
N ASN A 75 6.03 -13.39 6.77
CA ASN A 75 4.62 -13.32 7.17
C ASN A 75 4.29 -14.37 8.23
N LYS A 76 4.74 -15.62 8.05
CA LYS A 76 4.58 -16.67 9.05
C LYS A 76 5.35 -16.36 10.34
N ALA A 77 6.59 -15.87 10.24
CA ALA A 77 7.40 -15.52 11.39
C ALA A 77 6.74 -14.40 12.23
N ILE A 78 6.24 -13.34 11.57
CA ILE A 78 5.46 -12.27 12.20
C ILE A 78 4.23 -12.85 12.91
N TYR A 79 3.45 -13.68 12.20
CA TYR A 79 2.24 -14.27 12.78
C TYR A 79 2.58 -15.08 14.03
N LYS A 80 3.52 -16.03 13.95
CA LYS A 80 3.92 -16.86 15.09
C LYS A 80 4.49 -16.04 16.26
N THR A 81 5.19 -14.96 15.97
CA THR A 81 5.81 -14.10 16.97
C THR A 81 4.80 -13.24 17.72
N PHE A 82 3.79 -12.71 17.03
CA PHE A 82 2.92 -11.68 17.58
C PHE A 82 1.45 -12.12 17.71
N HIS A 83 1.05 -13.31 17.28
CA HIS A 83 -0.36 -13.73 17.30
C HIS A 83 -1.02 -13.61 18.68
N ASP A 84 -0.33 -14.04 19.74
CA ASP A 84 -0.84 -13.99 21.11
C ASP A 84 -0.51 -12.67 21.83
N ARG A 85 0.24 -11.77 21.17
CA ARG A 85 0.69 -10.46 21.70
C ARG A 85 0.62 -9.35 20.65
N LYS A 86 -0.48 -9.31 19.89
CA LYS A 86 -0.63 -8.42 18.72
C LYS A 86 -0.47 -6.97 19.12
N GLU A 87 -1.04 -6.59 20.26
CA GLU A 87 -0.98 -5.23 20.79
C GLU A 87 0.46 -4.76 21.00
N GLU A 88 1.33 -5.62 21.55
CA GLU A 88 2.75 -5.29 21.74
C GLU A 88 3.48 -5.11 20.41
N GLY A 89 3.30 -6.07 19.49
CA GLY A 89 3.93 -6.01 18.16
C GLY A 89 3.49 -4.81 17.35
N ILE A 90 2.20 -4.47 17.42
CA ILE A 90 1.64 -3.28 16.80
C ILE A 90 2.19 -2.04 17.51
N ALA A 91 2.09 -1.90 18.84
CA ALA A 91 2.55 -0.72 19.57
C ALA A 91 4.03 -0.39 19.29
N LEU A 92 4.91 -1.39 19.26
CA LEU A 92 6.31 -1.22 18.90
C LEU A 92 6.47 -0.73 17.46
N SER A 93 5.72 -1.32 16.53
CA SER A 93 5.72 -0.94 15.12
C SER A 93 5.27 0.51 14.91
N LEU A 94 4.31 0.96 15.70
CA LEU A 94 3.76 2.31 15.60
C LEU A 94 4.75 3.38 16.08
N GLN A 95 5.58 3.09 17.09
CA GLN A 95 6.64 4.01 17.50
C GLN A 95 7.57 4.34 16.33
N LYS A 96 7.85 3.37 15.46
CA LYS A 96 8.68 3.56 14.27
C LYS A 96 8.02 4.45 13.22
N LEU A 97 6.69 4.54 13.17
CA LEU A 97 5.98 5.42 12.22
C LEU A 97 6.19 6.90 12.51
N SER A 98 6.48 7.27 13.75
CA SER A 98 6.77 8.65 14.13
C SER A 98 8.15 9.14 13.68
N LEU A 99 9.03 8.22 13.26
CA LEU A 99 10.41 8.54 12.89
C LEU A 99 10.53 8.85 11.39
N PRO A 100 11.36 9.83 11.00
CA PRO A 100 11.68 10.03 9.60
C PRO A 100 12.37 8.81 8.99
N VAL A 101 12.00 8.46 7.75
CA VAL A 101 12.58 7.34 7.00
C VAL A 101 14.07 7.57 6.70
N LYS A 102 14.46 8.83 6.48
CA LYS A 102 15.84 9.28 6.33
C LYS A 102 16.04 10.48 7.24
N GLU A 103 17.12 10.47 8.00
CA GLU A 103 17.46 11.52 8.95
C GLU A 103 18.97 11.64 9.10
N ILE A 104 19.49 12.86 9.31
CA ILE A 104 20.90 13.07 9.64
C ILE A 104 21.02 13.21 11.15
N ILE A 105 21.71 12.26 11.79
CA ILE A 105 22.00 12.26 13.22
C ILE A 105 23.52 12.32 13.39
N ASN A 106 24.01 13.35 14.09
CA ASN A 106 25.45 13.55 14.34
C ASN A 106 26.29 13.50 13.04
N GLY A 107 25.78 14.11 11.96
CA GLY A 107 26.44 14.15 10.65
C GLY A 107 26.40 12.83 9.86
N ARG A 108 25.69 11.81 10.34
CA ARG A 108 25.51 10.54 9.64
C ARG A 108 24.07 10.36 9.19
N THR A 109 23.88 9.93 7.95
CA THR A 109 22.56 9.58 7.42
C THR A 109 22.12 8.24 7.99
N VAL A 110 20.98 8.23 8.67
CA VAL A 110 20.29 7.06 9.19
C VAL A 110 19.13 6.73 8.26
N HIS A 111 19.10 5.50 7.75
CA HIS A 111 18.05 4.98 6.87
C HIS A 111 17.18 3.97 7.60
N ARG A 112 15.89 4.27 7.76
CA ARG A 112 14.87 3.44 8.45
C ARG A 112 13.87 2.81 7.49
N ALA A 113 14.25 2.64 6.22
CA ALA A 113 13.39 2.05 5.21
C ALA A 113 13.02 0.59 5.52
N LYS A 114 13.95 -0.17 6.11
CA LYS A 114 13.70 -1.55 6.55
C LYS A 114 12.68 -1.62 7.69
N ASP A 115 12.83 -0.76 8.70
CA ASP A 115 11.86 -0.64 9.80
C ASP A 115 10.46 -0.37 9.26
N LEU A 116 10.30 0.62 8.38
CA LEU A 116 9.00 0.94 7.79
C LEU A 116 8.44 -0.22 6.95
N TYR A 117 9.30 -0.98 6.27
CA TYR A 117 8.89 -2.18 5.55
C TYR A 117 8.37 -3.26 6.51
N LEU A 118 9.06 -3.52 7.62
CA LEU A 118 8.64 -4.51 8.62
C LEU A 118 7.32 -4.09 9.30
N VAL A 119 7.19 -2.81 9.68
CA VAL A 119 5.93 -2.25 10.20
C VAL A 119 4.77 -2.49 9.23
N ARG A 120 5.00 -2.24 7.93
CA ARG A 120 3.99 -2.53 6.92
C ARG A 120 3.61 -4.00 6.91
N LYS A 121 4.58 -4.91 7.01
CA LYS A 121 4.34 -6.35 7.02
C LYS A 121 3.55 -6.80 8.26
N ILE A 122 3.84 -6.24 9.43
CA ILE A 122 3.05 -6.48 10.64
C ILE A 122 1.60 -6.03 10.44
N ALA A 123 1.39 -4.84 9.85
CA ALA A 123 0.04 -4.34 9.56
C ALA A 123 -0.69 -5.18 8.47
N GLU A 124 0.03 -5.72 7.49
CA GLU A 124 -0.52 -6.65 6.49
C GLU A 124 -0.97 -7.98 7.14
N VAL A 125 -0.22 -8.49 8.12
CA VAL A 125 -0.55 -9.74 8.83
C VAL A 125 -1.71 -9.58 9.81
N PHE A 126 -1.87 -8.40 10.43
CA PHE A 126 -2.93 -8.07 11.39
C PHE A 126 -3.74 -6.83 10.95
N PRO A 127 -4.47 -6.91 9.82
CA PRO A 127 -5.11 -5.74 9.24
C PRO A 127 -6.29 -5.24 10.06
N GLU A 128 -7.03 -6.13 10.71
CA GLU A 128 -8.18 -5.77 11.54
C GLU A 128 -7.75 -4.97 12.78
N GLU A 129 -6.66 -5.38 13.42
CA GLU A 129 -6.12 -4.72 14.60
C GLU A 129 -5.35 -3.44 14.24
N SER A 130 -4.62 -3.45 13.13
CA SER A 130 -3.77 -2.31 12.75
C SER A 130 -4.54 -1.15 12.13
N SER A 131 -5.59 -1.41 11.35
CA SER A 131 -6.27 -0.36 10.58
C SER A 131 -6.88 0.77 11.43
N PRO A 132 -7.62 0.49 12.53
CA PRO A 132 -8.13 1.56 13.40
C PRO A 132 -7.01 2.43 13.97
N ILE A 133 -5.89 1.80 14.37
CA ILE A 133 -4.78 2.51 14.99
C ILE A 133 -4.03 3.39 13.98
N LEU A 134 -3.90 2.93 12.72
CA LEU A 134 -3.38 3.75 11.64
C LEU A 134 -4.25 5.00 11.41
N VAL A 135 -5.58 4.87 11.46
CA VAL A 135 -6.50 6.01 11.34
C VAL A 135 -6.31 7.00 12.49
N ASP A 136 -6.22 6.51 13.72
CA ASP A 136 -6.01 7.35 14.90
C ASP A 136 -4.68 8.12 14.82
N LEU A 137 -3.60 7.42 14.48
CA LEU A 137 -2.28 8.03 14.30
C LEU A 137 -2.22 9.03 13.15
N TYR A 138 -2.95 8.78 12.07
CA TYR A 138 -3.08 9.77 11.01
C TYR A 138 -3.83 11.02 11.50
N GLY A 139 -4.83 10.85 12.37
CA GLY A 139 -5.58 11.95 12.95
C GLY A 139 -4.76 12.83 13.91
N SER A 140 -3.92 12.21 14.74
CA SER A 140 -3.17 12.90 15.82
C SER A 140 -1.70 13.16 15.52
N GLY A 141 -1.13 12.49 14.51
CA GLY A 141 0.30 12.54 14.19
C GLY A 141 0.73 13.82 13.47
N ASP A 142 2.04 14.06 13.46
CA ASP A 142 2.66 15.11 12.65
C ASP A 142 2.73 14.72 11.16
N ALA A 143 3.25 15.62 10.32
CA ALA A 143 3.27 15.39 8.87
C ALA A 143 4.10 14.14 8.47
N THR A 144 5.21 13.87 9.17
CA THR A 144 6.05 12.68 8.96
C THR A 144 5.30 11.41 9.35
N THR A 145 4.68 11.40 10.53
CA THR A 145 3.86 10.29 11.01
C THR A 145 2.74 9.98 10.03
N LYS A 146 2.00 11.01 9.61
CA LYS A 146 0.92 10.86 8.62
C LYS A 146 1.42 10.27 7.31
N GLY A 147 2.54 10.77 6.77
CA GLY A 147 3.13 10.23 5.54
C GLY A 147 3.51 8.75 5.67
N ASN A 148 4.10 8.36 6.80
CA ASN A 148 4.46 6.97 7.08
C ASN A 148 3.23 6.06 7.23
N VAL A 149 2.18 6.54 7.91
CA VAL A 149 0.89 5.84 7.98
C VAL A 149 0.33 5.57 6.58
N ILE A 150 0.35 6.57 5.70
CA ILE A 150 -0.13 6.39 4.32
C ILE A 150 0.71 5.35 3.57
N ARG A 151 2.05 5.40 3.68
CA ARG A 151 2.96 4.40 3.06
C ARG A 151 2.64 2.97 3.51
N VAL A 152 2.32 2.78 4.79
CA VAL A 152 1.97 1.47 5.35
C VAL A 152 0.60 1.01 4.89
N SER A 153 -0.39 1.90 4.90
CA SER A 153 -1.80 1.58 4.62
C SER A 153 -2.04 1.04 3.20
N GLY A 154 -1.14 1.31 2.25
CA GLY A 154 -1.28 0.91 0.84
C GLY A 154 -1.54 -0.57 0.60
N ARG A 155 -0.97 -1.46 1.42
CA ARG A 155 -1.11 -2.93 1.27
C ARG A 155 -1.97 -3.60 2.36
N VAL A 156 -2.44 -2.83 3.35
CA VAL A 156 -3.27 -3.36 4.44
C VAL A 156 -4.67 -3.67 3.91
N ALA A 157 -5.13 -4.91 4.06
CA ALA A 157 -6.46 -5.33 3.61
C ALA A 157 -7.58 -4.61 4.39
N GLY A 158 -8.76 -4.49 3.79
CA GLY A 158 -9.96 -3.95 4.45
C GLY A 158 -10.31 -2.51 4.06
N GLY A 159 -11.59 -2.16 4.28
CA GLY A 159 -12.18 -0.88 3.88
C GLY A 159 -11.61 0.33 4.61
N THR A 160 -11.28 0.19 5.90
CA THR A 160 -10.74 1.28 6.72
C THR A 160 -9.45 1.86 6.16
N ALA A 161 -8.50 0.99 5.75
CA ALA A 161 -7.25 1.43 5.13
C ALA A 161 -7.48 2.13 3.78
N ARG A 162 -8.43 1.63 2.97
CA ARG A 162 -8.84 2.29 1.73
C ARG A 162 -9.41 3.67 1.99
N ASP A 163 -10.36 3.78 2.90
CA ASP A 163 -11.08 5.03 3.16
C ASP A 163 -10.12 6.10 3.72
N LEU A 164 -9.14 5.69 4.53
CA LEU A 164 -8.03 6.53 4.95
C LEU A 164 -7.21 7.06 3.76
N LEU A 165 -6.82 6.18 2.84
CA LEU A 165 -6.06 6.57 1.64
C LEU A 165 -6.86 7.55 0.75
N ILE A 166 -8.17 7.32 0.59
CA ILE A 166 -9.04 8.21 -0.20
C ILE A 166 -9.09 9.59 0.46
N LYS A 167 -9.34 9.65 1.77
CA LYS A 167 -9.36 10.90 2.54
C LYS A 167 -8.04 11.68 2.44
N ALA A 168 -6.92 10.96 2.47
CA ALA A 168 -5.59 11.56 2.40
C ALA A 168 -5.27 12.21 1.04
N LEU A 169 -6.05 11.95 -0.02
CA LEU A 169 -5.89 12.65 -1.31
C LEU A 169 -6.19 14.16 -1.22
N ASP A 170 -6.86 14.63 -0.18
CA ASP A 170 -7.12 16.05 0.08
C ASP A 170 -6.03 16.72 0.95
N ASP A 171 -5.13 15.95 1.56
CA ASP A 171 -4.11 16.45 2.46
C ASP A 171 -2.84 16.90 1.72
N LYS A 172 -2.71 18.22 1.51
CA LYS A 172 -1.57 18.83 0.79
C LYS A 172 -0.33 19.05 1.67
N THR A 173 -0.33 18.60 2.92
CA THR A 173 0.81 18.78 3.83
C THR A 173 2.03 18.01 3.29
N PHE A 174 3.21 18.64 3.31
CA PHE A 174 4.48 17.99 2.98
C PHE A 174 4.85 17.00 4.09
N SER A 175 4.99 15.72 3.74
CA SER A 175 5.28 14.65 4.71
C SER A 175 6.76 14.49 5.01
N ASP A 176 7.60 14.80 4.02
CA ASP A 176 9.04 14.68 4.12
C ASP A 176 9.68 16.07 4.21
N LYS A 177 10.86 16.13 4.83
CA LYS A 177 11.69 17.35 4.83
C LYS A 177 12.36 17.51 3.48
N GLU A 178 12.81 18.73 3.19
CA GLU A 178 13.69 18.97 2.05
C GLU A 178 14.96 18.11 2.16
N ASP A 179 15.31 17.44 1.06
CA ASP A 179 16.50 16.63 0.93
C ASP A 179 17.32 17.22 -0.23
N PRO A 180 18.53 17.77 0.04
CA PRO A 180 19.34 18.38 -1.00
C PRO A 180 19.82 17.39 -2.06
N GLU A 181 19.71 16.08 -1.81
CA GLU A 181 20.03 15.03 -2.78
C GLU A 181 18.86 14.70 -3.73
N VAL A 182 17.69 15.32 -3.52
CA VAL A 182 16.47 15.04 -4.27
C VAL A 182 16.05 16.27 -5.07
N ASP A 183 15.94 16.10 -6.39
CA ASP A 183 15.46 17.16 -7.27
C ASP A 183 13.93 17.35 -7.11
N GLY A 184 13.55 18.60 -6.82
CA GLY A 184 12.17 19.05 -6.74
C GLY A 184 11.58 19.05 -5.32
N PRO A 185 10.32 19.50 -5.16
CA PRO A 185 9.73 19.66 -3.85
C PRO A 185 9.43 18.31 -3.19
N PRO A 186 9.48 18.23 -1.85
CA PRO A 186 9.16 17.02 -1.09
C PRO A 186 7.80 16.43 -1.45
N MET A 187 7.60 15.16 -1.11
CA MET A 187 6.31 14.50 -1.27
C MET A 187 5.29 15.08 -0.30
N ARG A 188 4.06 15.28 -0.78
CA ARG A 188 2.90 15.59 0.06
C ARG A 188 2.16 14.31 0.44
N ILE A 189 1.36 14.37 1.49
CA ILE A 189 0.52 13.24 1.93
C ILE A 189 -0.41 12.77 0.80
N CYS A 190 -1.05 13.70 0.07
CA CYS A 190 -1.87 13.37 -1.09
C CYS A 190 -1.09 12.68 -2.22
N ASP A 191 0.19 13.02 -2.39
CA ASP A 191 1.06 12.39 -3.40
C ASP A 191 1.32 10.91 -3.04
N LEU A 192 1.61 10.67 -1.75
CA LEU A 192 1.79 9.32 -1.21
C LEU A 192 0.50 8.50 -1.33
N ALA A 193 -0.64 9.08 -0.99
CA ALA A 193 -1.94 8.42 -1.03
C ALA A 193 -2.32 8.00 -2.45
N TYR A 194 -2.08 8.86 -3.45
CA TYR A 194 -2.25 8.52 -4.85
C TYR A 194 -1.41 7.30 -5.25
N ASN A 195 -0.11 7.33 -4.93
CA ASN A 195 0.80 6.23 -5.25
C ASN A 195 0.32 4.91 -4.63
N GLN A 196 -0.11 4.94 -3.36
CA GLN A 196 -0.63 3.75 -2.71
C GLN A 196 -1.91 3.25 -3.34
N LEU A 197 -2.88 4.11 -3.69
CA LEU A 197 -4.13 3.70 -4.33
C LEU A 197 -3.89 3.09 -5.73
N VAL A 198 -2.99 3.69 -6.52
CA VAL A 198 -2.63 3.17 -7.84
C VAL A 198 -1.99 1.79 -7.74
N LEU A 199 -1.07 1.60 -6.79
CA LEU A 199 -0.41 0.32 -6.55
C LEU A 199 -1.36 -0.73 -5.98
N ARG A 200 -2.15 -0.37 -4.96
CA ARG A 200 -3.14 -1.21 -4.28
C ARG A 200 -4.07 -1.87 -5.28
N TYR A 201 -4.62 -1.07 -6.20
CA TYR A 201 -5.64 -1.51 -7.14
C TYR A 201 -5.12 -1.85 -8.54
N ARG A 202 -3.79 -1.78 -8.74
CA ARG A 202 -3.14 -2.03 -10.04
C ARG A 202 -3.80 -1.25 -11.18
N ILE A 203 -4.11 0.02 -10.93
CA ILE A 203 -4.88 0.87 -11.84
C ILE A 203 -4.10 1.03 -13.13
N LYS A 204 -4.74 0.70 -14.25
CA LYS A 204 -4.16 0.84 -15.59
C LYS A 204 -4.44 2.23 -16.16
N ASN A 205 -3.63 2.65 -17.14
CA ASN A 205 -3.81 3.90 -17.89
C ASN A 205 -3.77 5.18 -17.02
N VAL A 206 -2.99 5.15 -15.94
CA VAL A 206 -2.67 6.31 -15.10
C VAL A 206 -1.17 6.36 -14.88
N LEU A 207 -0.63 7.51 -14.49
CA LEU A 207 0.77 7.60 -14.09
C LEU A 207 0.96 6.73 -12.84
N ARG A 208 1.83 5.72 -12.94
CA ARG A 208 1.95 4.67 -11.92
C ARG A 208 2.41 5.21 -10.56
N THR A 209 3.31 6.18 -10.60
CA THR A 209 3.90 6.82 -9.43
C THR A 209 4.20 8.26 -9.77
N ILE A 210 3.84 9.18 -8.87
CA ILE A 210 4.33 10.56 -8.85
C ILE A 210 5.47 10.69 -7.83
N GLY A 211 6.46 11.52 -8.14
CA GLY A 211 7.65 11.70 -7.32
C GLY A 211 8.12 13.15 -7.23
N PRO A 212 9.20 13.41 -6.46
CA PRO A 212 9.78 14.75 -6.30
C PRO A 212 10.14 15.44 -7.62
N ILE A 213 10.57 14.68 -8.62
CA ILE A 213 10.92 15.17 -9.96
C ILE A 213 9.74 15.79 -10.72
N ASP A 214 8.50 15.41 -10.38
CA ASP A 214 7.31 15.97 -11.00
C ASP A 214 6.99 17.33 -10.40
N ARG A 215 6.65 18.31 -11.27
CA ARG A 215 6.10 19.60 -10.82
C ARG A 215 4.79 19.40 -10.06
N ILE A 216 4.53 20.25 -9.07
CA ILE A 216 3.34 20.17 -8.22
C ILE A 216 2.04 20.18 -9.05
N GLU A 217 1.99 20.98 -10.11
CA GLU A 217 0.82 21.08 -11.00
C GLU A 217 0.53 19.75 -11.71
N ASN A 218 1.58 19.04 -12.14
CA ASN A 218 1.44 17.72 -12.77
C ASN A 218 0.94 16.68 -11.75
N ARG A 219 1.47 16.73 -10.51
CA ARG A 219 0.98 15.86 -9.42
C ARG A 219 -0.50 16.11 -9.13
N ASP A 220 -0.89 17.38 -8.99
CA ASP A 220 -2.28 17.79 -8.75
C ASP A 220 -3.22 17.35 -9.89
N TYR A 221 -2.77 17.45 -11.16
CA TYR A 221 -3.53 16.95 -12.31
C TYR A 221 -3.83 15.44 -12.20
N HIS A 222 -2.82 14.62 -11.88
CA HIS A 222 -3.01 13.18 -11.75
C HIS A 222 -3.91 12.81 -10.56
N ILE A 223 -3.73 13.49 -9.42
CA ILE A 223 -4.57 13.30 -8.23
C ILE A 223 -6.03 13.65 -8.52
N ASN A 224 -6.30 14.81 -9.14
CA ASN A 224 -7.66 15.26 -9.44
C ASN A 224 -8.37 14.35 -10.45
N ASN A 225 -7.67 13.91 -11.50
CA ASN A 225 -8.20 12.92 -12.44
C ASN A 225 -8.55 11.60 -11.74
N ARG A 226 -7.78 11.20 -10.72
CA ARG A 226 -8.09 10.00 -9.93
C ARG A 226 -9.31 10.19 -9.04
N LYS A 227 -9.43 11.31 -8.33
CA LYS A 227 -10.58 11.61 -7.46
C LYS A 227 -11.91 11.53 -8.22
N GLY A 228 -11.95 12.01 -9.47
CA GLY A 228 -13.15 11.91 -10.30
C GLY A 228 -13.54 10.48 -10.73
N ARG A 229 -12.75 9.45 -10.37
CA ARG A 229 -12.94 8.04 -10.75
C ARG A 229 -12.94 7.09 -9.54
N LEU A 230 -12.96 7.63 -8.33
CA LEU A 230 -13.09 6.89 -7.06
C LEU A 230 -14.55 6.95 -6.60
#